data_AF-A0A8T4SVQ9-F1
#
_entry.id   AF-A0A8T4SVQ9-F1
#
_cell.length_a   1.000
_cell.length_b   1.000
_cell.length_c   1.000
_cell.angle_alpha   90.00
_cell.angle_beta   90.00
_cell.angle_gamma   90.00
#
_symmetry.space_group_name_H-M   'P 1'
#
loop_
_entity.id
_entity.type
_entity.pdbx_description
1 polymer ?
#
loop_
_entity_poly.entity_id
_entity_poly.type
_entity_poly.pdbx_seq_one_letter_code
_entity_poly.pdbx_strand_id
1 'polypeptide(L)'
;MRILLSKKSRELLFNKLKEEYNVKNLKELSKNIKVPFKTLQKWRYGELYLPDKLIGTKESSLEIIDKKEDNWGAKKGGIIGGKKSSLNLIKKLGKEKYSQVMKNRGKKIKNTIWKRYKKEEVLSLIKLGKLRKREEMCKSLELSHESFFTNNKIALDTSKVNWSRVDKKKELILPEKMSKELAEEIGIHLGDGCLSLGKNYFSAKGTNLEVEYYQNYIKSLYKKLYNLNLNVKQFDSVSGFEIYSKGLFEFKNKVLGIPYGEKVERIEIPKEILDSKNKEIYRACIRGIFDTDGCIYLSKEDTYPVLSITIKSKKLIDQLEDMLKKLGFLPTKYKWSLYLNGVILLKKWVNEINSNNPIKKEQLEEAIKVVDL
;
A
#
# COMPACT_ATOMS: atom_id res chain seq x y z
N MET A 1 21.86 13.15 -16.08
CA MET A 1 21.31 11.78 -15.99
C MET A 1 21.98 10.85 -17.00
N ARG A 2 21.84 9.55 -16.80
CA ARG A 2 22.36 8.49 -17.67
C ARG A 2 21.23 7.80 -18.39
N ILE A 3 21.37 7.59 -19.67
CA ILE A 3 20.28 7.10 -20.51
C ILE A 3 20.72 5.95 -21.40
N LEU A 4 19.79 5.06 -21.69
CA LEU A 4 19.94 3.97 -22.61
C LEU A 4 19.02 4.22 -23.81
N LEU A 5 19.60 4.30 -24.99
CA LEU A 5 18.86 4.51 -26.24
C LEU A 5 18.68 3.19 -27.00
N SER A 6 17.63 3.12 -27.81
CA SER A 6 17.45 2.03 -28.77
C SER A 6 18.56 2.00 -29.81
N LYS A 7 18.79 0.84 -30.45
CA LYS A 7 19.88 0.67 -31.42
C LYS A 7 19.80 1.74 -32.54
N LYS A 8 18.61 1.95 -33.10
CA LYS A 8 18.35 2.95 -34.15
C LYS A 8 18.66 4.36 -33.65
N SER A 9 18.22 4.72 -32.44
CA SER A 9 18.48 6.03 -31.86
C SER A 9 19.95 6.24 -31.49
N ARG A 10 20.70 5.20 -31.09
CA ARG A 10 22.15 5.29 -30.92
C ARG A 10 22.85 5.60 -32.24
N GLU A 11 22.51 4.89 -33.31
CA GLU A 11 23.09 5.13 -34.63
C GLU A 11 22.80 6.56 -35.12
N LEU A 12 21.56 7.01 -34.99
CA LEU A 12 21.15 8.37 -35.33
C LEU A 12 21.92 9.43 -34.52
N LEU A 13 22.01 9.25 -33.20
CA LEU A 13 22.75 10.16 -32.32
C LEU A 13 24.22 10.25 -32.73
N PHE A 14 24.88 9.12 -32.98
CA PHE A 14 26.30 9.09 -33.33
C PHE A 14 26.59 9.64 -34.72
N ASN A 15 25.66 9.52 -35.67
CA ASN A 15 25.78 10.17 -36.98
C ASN A 15 25.63 11.70 -36.85
N LYS A 16 24.61 12.17 -36.13
CA LYS A 16 24.42 13.60 -35.84
C LYS A 16 25.62 14.22 -35.11
N LEU A 17 26.18 13.52 -34.13
CA LEU A 17 27.38 14.00 -33.41
C LEU A 17 28.60 14.07 -34.32
N LYS A 18 28.73 13.20 -35.32
CA LYS A 18 29.82 13.30 -36.31
C LYS A 18 29.65 14.50 -37.21
N GLU A 19 28.43 14.75 -37.67
CA GLU A 19 28.09 15.93 -38.49
C GLU A 19 28.34 17.23 -37.72
N GLU A 20 27.87 17.32 -36.47
CA GLU A 20 28.01 18.50 -35.61
C GLU A 20 29.47 18.88 -35.34
N TYR A 21 30.34 17.89 -35.11
CA TYR A 21 31.77 18.12 -34.87
C TYR A 21 32.60 18.07 -36.16
N ASN A 22 31.97 17.92 -37.33
CA ASN A 22 32.62 17.79 -38.64
C ASN A 22 33.74 16.73 -38.67
N VAL A 23 33.44 15.53 -38.18
CA VAL A 23 34.39 14.41 -38.07
C VAL A 23 33.90 13.17 -38.83
N LYS A 24 34.83 12.40 -39.41
CA LYS A 24 34.46 11.23 -40.24
C LYS A 24 34.31 9.95 -39.41
N ASN A 25 35.06 9.84 -38.32
CA ASN A 25 35.13 8.60 -37.53
C ASN A 25 35.00 8.84 -36.01
N LEU A 26 34.72 7.75 -35.28
CA LEU A 26 34.54 7.78 -33.83
C LEU A 26 35.84 8.12 -33.07
N LYS A 27 37.03 7.91 -33.66
CA LYS A 27 38.31 8.25 -33.02
C LYS A 27 38.52 9.76 -33.01
N GLU A 28 38.18 10.44 -34.09
CA GLU A 28 38.18 11.91 -34.16
C GLU A 28 37.13 12.50 -33.23
N LEU A 29 35.91 11.93 -33.22
CA LEU A 29 34.86 12.35 -32.30
C LEU A 29 35.33 12.24 -30.84
N SER A 30 36.00 11.14 -30.48
CA SER A 30 36.58 10.89 -29.16
C SER A 30 37.54 11.98 -28.69
N LYS A 31 38.40 12.48 -29.59
CA LYS A 31 39.32 13.57 -29.28
C LYS A 31 38.57 14.89 -29.05
N ASN A 32 37.59 15.19 -29.90
CA ASN A 32 36.81 16.43 -29.83
C ASN A 32 35.98 16.53 -28.56
N ILE A 33 35.24 15.48 -28.21
CA ILE A 33 34.38 15.48 -27.02
C ILE A 33 35.14 15.13 -25.73
N LYS A 34 36.47 14.89 -25.82
CA LYS A 34 37.34 14.51 -24.69
C LYS A 34 36.85 13.28 -23.90
N VAL A 35 36.32 12.28 -24.61
CA VAL A 35 35.87 11.01 -24.03
C VAL A 35 36.72 9.87 -24.59
N PRO A 36 37.19 8.91 -23.77
CA PRO A 36 37.96 7.77 -24.27
C PRO A 36 37.21 6.99 -25.37
N PHE A 37 37.91 6.64 -26.45
CA PHE A 37 37.34 5.95 -27.61
C PHE A 37 36.57 4.67 -27.22
N LYS A 38 37.11 3.88 -26.30
CA LYS A 38 36.43 2.67 -25.78
C LYS A 38 35.10 2.99 -25.11
N THR A 39 35.00 4.09 -24.37
CA THR A 39 33.76 4.53 -23.73
C THR A 39 32.71 4.91 -24.77
N LEU A 40 33.13 5.62 -25.82
CA LEU A 40 32.28 5.98 -26.95
C LEU A 40 31.76 4.76 -27.72
N GLN A 41 32.62 3.77 -27.97
CA GLN A 41 32.20 2.50 -28.56
C GLN A 41 31.14 1.82 -27.70
N LYS A 42 31.37 1.72 -26.39
CA LYS A 42 30.41 1.11 -25.45
C LYS A 42 29.07 1.83 -25.43
N TRP A 43 29.05 3.17 -25.52
CA TRP A 43 27.82 3.92 -25.67
C TRP A 43 27.11 3.62 -26.99
N ARG A 44 27.83 3.55 -28.11
CA ARG A 44 27.27 3.22 -29.43
C ARG A 44 26.69 1.81 -29.50
N TYR A 45 27.39 0.83 -28.92
CA TYR A 45 26.93 -0.56 -28.85
C TYR A 45 25.83 -0.79 -27.81
N GLY A 46 25.63 0.15 -26.88
CA GLY A 46 24.61 0.04 -25.81
C GLY A 46 25.06 -0.74 -24.58
N GLU A 47 26.36 -0.99 -24.44
CA GLU A 47 26.94 -1.65 -23.26
C GLU A 47 26.97 -0.73 -22.03
N LEU A 48 26.95 0.59 -22.25
CA LEU A 48 26.96 1.61 -21.20
C LEU A 48 25.88 2.65 -21.45
N TYR A 49 25.31 3.17 -20.35
CA TYR A 49 24.44 4.33 -20.39
C TYR A 49 25.25 5.58 -20.70
N LEU A 50 24.78 6.38 -21.64
CA LEU A 50 25.42 7.62 -22.06
C LEU A 50 24.89 8.83 -21.26
N PRO A 51 25.68 9.89 -21.05
CA PRO A 51 25.20 11.13 -20.43
C PRO A 51 24.10 11.77 -21.29
N ASP A 52 22.99 12.16 -20.66
CA ASP A 52 21.90 12.92 -21.29
C ASP A 52 22.37 14.22 -21.95
N LYS A 53 23.40 14.86 -21.40
CA LYS A 53 24.04 16.05 -21.99
C LYS A 53 24.49 15.86 -23.44
N LEU A 54 24.77 14.63 -23.89
CA LEU A 54 25.14 14.33 -25.28
C LEU A 54 23.94 14.33 -26.23
N ILE A 55 22.72 14.23 -25.70
CA ILE A 55 21.50 14.37 -26.51
C ILE A 55 21.19 15.85 -26.78
N GLY A 56 21.33 16.72 -25.78
CA GLY A 56 20.95 18.13 -25.91
C GLY A 56 19.49 18.29 -26.32
N THR A 57 19.21 19.12 -27.33
CA THR A 57 17.85 19.38 -27.86
C THR A 57 17.27 18.25 -28.73
N LYS A 58 18.01 17.16 -28.94
CA LYS A 58 17.66 16.08 -29.89
C LYS A 58 16.70 15.04 -29.31
N GLU A 59 16.21 15.27 -28.08
CA GLU A 59 15.43 14.32 -27.28
C GLU A 59 14.13 13.89 -27.98
N SER A 60 13.47 14.80 -28.72
CA SER A 60 12.23 14.51 -29.46
C SER A 60 12.40 13.51 -30.62
N SER A 61 13.64 13.29 -31.09
CA SER A 61 13.94 12.39 -32.23
C SER A 61 14.53 11.04 -31.80
N LEU A 62 14.66 10.77 -30.51
CA LEU A 62 15.37 9.61 -29.98
C LEU A 62 14.48 8.80 -29.04
N GLU A 63 14.43 7.49 -29.25
CA GLU A 63 13.73 6.54 -28.40
C GLU A 63 14.61 6.14 -27.21
N ILE A 64 14.18 6.54 -26.01
CA ILE A 64 14.87 6.26 -24.76
C ILE A 64 14.27 5.00 -24.12
N ILE A 65 15.09 3.96 -23.97
CA ILE A 65 14.71 2.68 -23.36
C ILE A 65 14.69 2.78 -21.83
N ASP A 66 15.68 3.45 -21.24
CA ASP A 66 15.83 3.54 -19.78
C ASP A 66 16.58 4.82 -19.37
N LYS A 67 16.28 5.34 -18.18
CA LYS A 67 16.94 6.50 -17.56
C LYS A 67 17.40 6.14 -16.14
N LYS A 68 18.59 6.61 -15.75
CA LYS A 68 19.23 6.39 -14.45
C LYS A 68 19.89 7.67 -13.95
N GLU A 69 20.08 7.78 -12.64
CA GLU A 69 20.87 8.87 -12.04
C GLU A 69 22.35 8.81 -12.48
N ASP A 70 23.04 9.96 -12.49
CA ASP A 70 24.42 10.04 -12.97
C ASP A 70 25.42 9.19 -12.17
N ASN A 71 25.16 9.02 -10.87
CA ASN A 71 25.99 8.24 -9.96
C ASN A 71 25.57 6.75 -9.87
N TRP A 72 24.56 6.30 -10.64
CA TRP A 72 24.01 4.95 -10.55
C TRP A 72 25.07 3.86 -10.65
N GLY A 73 26.00 3.98 -11.61
CA GLY A 73 27.08 3.02 -11.82
C GLY A 73 28.03 2.93 -10.63
N ALA A 74 28.41 4.08 -10.05
CA ALA A 74 29.25 4.13 -8.86
C ALA A 74 28.53 3.53 -7.63
N LYS A 75 27.24 3.84 -7.46
CA LYS A 75 26.39 3.27 -6.39
C LYS A 75 26.34 1.73 -6.50
N LYS A 76 26.07 1.21 -7.71
CA LYS A 76 26.05 -0.24 -7.99
C LYS A 76 27.40 -0.89 -7.73
N GLY A 77 28.49 -0.29 -8.22
CA GLY A 77 29.86 -0.76 -8.02
C GLY A 77 30.26 -0.80 -6.54
N GLY A 78 29.92 0.24 -5.78
CA GLY A 78 30.16 0.30 -4.33
C GLY A 78 29.42 -0.79 -3.55
N ILE A 79 28.16 -1.09 -3.90
CA ILE A 79 27.40 -2.18 -3.28
C ILE A 79 28.06 -3.54 -3.55
N ILE A 80 28.42 -3.82 -4.80
CA ILE A 80 29.03 -5.09 -5.20
C ILE A 80 30.42 -5.25 -4.56
N GLY A 81 31.26 -4.22 -4.65
CA GLY A 81 32.59 -4.21 -4.03
C GLY A 81 32.52 -4.35 -2.51
N GLY A 82 31.57 -3.67 -1.87
CA GLY A 82 31.29 -3.77 -0.44
C GLY A 82 30.92 -5.20 -0.02
N LYS A 83 29.99 -5.84 -0.74
CA LYS A 83 29.59 -7.25 -0.50
C LYS A 83 30.77 -8.22 -0.66
N LYS A 84 31.59 -8.04 -1.70
CA LYS A 84 32.76 -8.90 -1.94
C LYS A 84 33.80 -8.72 -0.82
N SER A 85 34.03 -7.49 -0.39
CA SER A 85 34.94 -7.16 0.71
C SER A 85 34.47 -7.75 2.05
N SER A 86 33.18 -7.63 2.38
CA SER A 86 32.62 -8.20 3.60
C SER A 86 32.71 -9.72 3.62
N LEU A 87 32.37 -10.39 2.51
CA LEU A 87 32.53 -11.85 2.38
C LEU A 87 33.97 -12.30 2.58
N ASN A 88 34.94 -11.60 1.98
CA ASN A 88 36.36 -11.89 2.16
C ASN A 88 36.82 -11.71 3.62
N LEU A 89 36.34 -10.66 4.29
CA LEU A 89 36.61 -10.41 5.71
C LEU A 89 36.01 -11.50 6.60
N ILE A 90 34.78 -11.94 6.34
CA ILE A 90 34.13 -13.04 7.06
C ILE A 90 34.93 -14.34 6.89
N LYS A 91 35.37 -14.65 5.66
CA LYS A 91 36.22 -15.82 5.38
C LYS A 91 37.54 -15.79 6.16
N LYS A 92 38.17 -14.62 6.28
CA LYS A 92 39.47 -14.47 6.99
C LYS A 92 39.36 -14.48 8.52
N LEU A 93 38.29 -13.90 9.07
CA LEU A 93 38.19 -13.62 10.51
C LEU A 93 37.24 -14.55 11.26
N GLY A 94 36.34 -15.25 10.56
CA GLY A 94 35.18 -15.90 11.16
C GLY A 94 34.07 -14.90 11.49
N LYS A 95 32.82 -15.39 11.59
CA LYS A 95 31.60 -14.55 11.73
C LYS A 95 31.61 -13.71 13.01
N GLU A 96 32.04 -14.27 14.14
CA GLU A 96 32.02 -13.59 15.44
C GLU A 96 33.03 -12.44 15.49
N LYS A 97 34.28 -12.71 15.13
CA LYS A 97 35.34 -11.69 15.10
C LYS A 97 35.04 -10.60 14.08
N TYR A 98 34.46 -10.95 12.92
CA TYR A 98 33.97 -9.98 11.95
C TYR A 98 32.91 -9.05 12.56
N SER A 99 31.90 -9.60 13.26
CA SER A 99 30.87 -8.82 13.94
C SER A 99 31.46 -7.82 14.93
N GLN A 100 32.45 -8.25 15.73
CA GLN A 100 33.14 -7.39 16.68
C GLN A 100 33.93 -6.26 15.99
N VAL A 101 34.64 -6.56 14.90
CA VAL A 101 35.36 -5.55 14.10
C VAL A 101 34.40 -4.52 13.51
N MET A 102 33.27 -4.96 12.98
CA MET A 102 32.25 -4.06 12.42
C MET A 102 31.61 -3.18 13.50
N LYS A 103 31.32 -3.72 14.68
CA LYS A 103 30.86 -2.94 15.85
C LYS A 103 31.87 -1.86 16.23
N ASN A 104 33.16 -2.20 16.32
CA ASN A 104 34.22 -1.26 16.67
C ASN A 104 34.41 -0.16 15.61
N ARG A 105 34.37 -0.52 14.33
CA ARG A 105 34.38 0.45 13.22
C ARG A 105 33.17 1.39 13.28
N GLY A 106 31.97 0.84 13.52
CA GLY A 106 30.74 1.61 13.69
C GLY A 106 30.84 2.62 14.84
N LYS A 107 31.37 2.20 16.00
CA LYS A 107 31.65 3.10 17.14
C LYS A 107 32.61 4.22 16.77
N LYS A 108 33.73 3.92 16.08
CA LYS A 108 34.71 4.93 15.63
C LYS A 108 34.07 5.95 14.70
N ILE A 109 33.36 5.50 13.67
CA ILE A 109 32.67 6.38 12.71
C ILE A 109 31.63 7.24 13.42
N LYS A 110 30.82 6.63 14.29
CA LYS A 110 29.84 7.34 15.11
C LYS A 110 30.51 8.49 15.89
N ASN A 111 31.62 8.21 16.58
CA ASN A 111 32.35 9.23 17.34
C ASN A 111 32.91 10.35 16.46
N THR A 112 33.45 10.03 15.28
CA THR A 112 33.92 11.03 14.31
C THR A 112 32.78 11.94 13.84
N ILE A 113 31.60 11.38 13.57
CA ILE A 113 30.43 12.15 13.14
C ILE A 113 29.99 13.13 14.25
N TRP A 114 29.86 12.66 15.50
CA TRP A 114 29.45 13.54 16.62
C TRP A 114 30.48 14.63 16.94
N LYS A 115 31.75 14.42 16.62
CA LYS A 115 32.79 15.46 16.77
C LYS A 115 32.71 16.54 15.68
N ARG A 116 32.17 16.21 14.50
CA ARG A 116 32.20 17.07 13.32
C ARG A 116 30.89 17.80 13.06
N TYR A 117 29.78 17.25 13.52
CA TYR A 117 28.43 17.75 13.22
C TYR A 117 27.62 17.92 14.49
N LYS A 118 26.69 18.88 14.48
CA LYS A 118 25.75 19.08 15.58
C LYS A 118 24.86 17.85 15.73
N LYS A 119 24.53 17.53 16.98
CA LYS A 119 23.82 16.30 17.31
C LYS A 119 22.43 16.27 16.66
N GLU A 120 21.76 17.41 16.66
CA GLU A 120 20.41 17.63 16.17
C GLU A 120 20.35 17.42 14.64
N GLU A 121 21.32 17.95 13.91
CA GLU A 121 21.45 17.79 12.45
C GLU A 121 21.69 16.32 12.05
N VAL A 122 22.53 15.61 12.81
CA VAL A 122 22.79 14.19 12.54
C VAL A 122 21.54 13.36 12.81
N LEU A 123 20.82 13.63 13.90
CA LEU A 123 19.59 12.92 14.25
C LEU A 123 18.48 13.17 13.22
N SER A 124 18.34 14.40 12.73
CA SER A 124 17.36 14.75 11.69
C SER A 124 17.66 14.02 10.37
N LEU A 125 18.92 13.98 9.94
CA LEU A 125 19.34 13.23 8.75
C LEU A 125 19.11 11.72 8.91
N ILE A 126 19.36 11.16 10.09
CA ILE A 126 19.05 9.75 10.38
C ILE A 126 17.54 9.49 10.30
N LYS A 127 16.71 10.38 10.85
CA LYS A 127 15.24 10.30 10.76
C LYS A 127 14.80 10.32 9.29
N LEU A 128 15.27 11.30 8.51
CA LEU A 128 14.99 11.41 7.07
C LEU A 128 15.42 10.17 6.28
N GLY A 129 16.61 9.62 6.57
CA GLY A 129 17.10 8.39 5.93
C GLY A 129 16.21 7.17 6.22
N LYS A 130 15.71 7.05 7.46
CA LYS A 130 14.75 5.99 7.84
C LYS A 130 13.41 6.16 7.11
N LEU A 131 12.91 7.39 6.99
CA LEU A 131 11.66 7.70 6.29
C LEU A 131 11.77 7.35 4.80
N ARG A 132 12.82 7.83 4.12
CA ARG A 132 13.08 7.52 2.70
C ARG A 132 13.14 6.01 2.44
N LYS A 133 13.89 5.28 3.29
CA LYS A 133 13.97 3.82 3.16
C LYS A 133 12.60 3.15 3.30
N ARG A 134 11.75 3.64 4.20
CA ARG A 134 10.40 3.10 4.41
C ARG A 134 9.50 3.39 3.21
N GLU A 135 9.56 4.59 2.64
CA GLU A 135 8.86 4.93 1.39
C GLU A 135 9.32 4.06 0.22
N GLU A 136 10.63 3.87 0.05
CA GLU A 136 11.19 2.99 -0.98
C GLU A 136 10.68 1.55 -0.82
N MET A 137 10.59 1.06 0.41
CA MET A 137 10.04 -0.28 0.69
C MET A 137 8.56 -0.37 0.31
N CYS A 138 7.73 0.60 0.67
CA CYS A 138 6.31 0.63 0.28
C CYS A 138 6.17 0.63 -1.24
N LYS A 139 6.89 1.51 -1.94
CA LYS A 139 6.87 1.62 -3.41
C LYS A 139 7.32 0.31 -4.07
N SER A 140 8.41 -0.28 -3.59
CA SER A 140 8.91 -1.56 -4.10
C SER A 140 7.90 -2.69 -3.91
N LEU A 141 7.22 -2.73 -2.76
CA LEU A 141 6.23 -3.75 -2.47
C LEU A 141 4.98 -3.59 -3.34
N GLU A 142 4.54 -2.35 -3.54
CA GLU A 142 3.42 -2.04 -4.44
C GLU A 142 3.72 -2.45 -5.88
N LEU A 143 4.89 -2.07 -6.40
CA LEU A 143 5.33 -2.47 -7.75
C LEU A 143 5.42 -4.00 -7.90
N SER A 144 5.86 -4.71 -6.86
CA SER A 144 5.94 -6.18 -6.90
C SER A 144 4.57 -6.87 -7.01
N HIS A 145 3.49 -6.18 -6.63
CA HIS A 145 2.12 -6.69 -6.69
C HIS A 145 1.27 -5.96 -7.74
N GLU A 146 1.84 -5.08 -8.57
CA GLU A 146 1.06 -4.32 -9.55
C GLU A 146 0.35 -5.24 -10.55
N SER A 147 1.04 -6.27 -11.03
CA SER A 147 0.51 -7.28 -11.94
C SER A 147 -0.57 -8.19 -11.31
N PHE A 148 -0.69 -8.21 -9.98
CA PHE A 148 -1.75 -8.97 -9.30
C PHE A 148 -3.13 -8.37 -9.56
N PHE A 149 -3.24 -7.04 -9.67
CA PHE A 149 -4.53 -6.36 -9.76
C PHE A 149 -5.07 -6.31 -11.20
N THR A 150 -5.88 -7.30 -11.56
CA THR A 150 -6.50 -7.41 -12.89
C THR A 150 -7.87 -6.72 -13.00
N ASN A 151 -8.41 -6.19 -11.89
CA ASN A 151 -9.69 -5.49 -11.84
C ASN A 151 -10.87 -6.31 -12.40
N ASN A 152 -10.96 -7.57 -12.00
CA ASN A 152 -12.01 -8.49 -12.44
C ASN A 152 -13.39 -7.99 -11.99
N LYS A 153 -14.37 -8.07 -12.89
CA LYS A 153 -15.78 -7.84 -12.56
C LYS A 153 -16.37 -9.14 -12.01
N ILE A 154 -16.74 -9.14 -10.74
CA ILE A 154 -17.31 -10.33 -10.07
C ILE A 154 -18.82 -10.21 -10.07
N ALA A 155 -19.50 -11.12 -10.76
CA ALA A 155 -20.95 -11.28 -10.71
C ALA A 155 -21.36 -12.04 -9.44
N LEU A 156 -22.50 -11.66 -8.87
CA LEU A 156 -23.06 -12.25 -7.66
C LEU A 156 -24.32 -13.03 -8.01
N ASP A 157 -24.30 -14.33 -7.71
CA ASP A 157 -25.39 -15.24 -8.05
C ASP A 157 -26.55 -15.11 -7.05
N THR A 158 -27.43 -14.14 -7.30
CA THR A 158 -28.63 -13.86 -6.49
C THR A 158 -29.76 -14.85 -6.73
N SER A 159 -29.65 -15.75 -7.73
CA SER A 159 -30.68 -16.75 -8.03
C SER A 159 -30.92 -17.74 -6.88
N LYS A 160 -29.91 -17.93 -6.03
CA LYS A 160 -29.95 -18.80 -4.84
C LYS A 160 -30.74 -18.22 -3.67
N VAL A 161 -31.19 -16.98 -3.77
CA VAL A 161 -31.85 -16.25 -2.68
C VAL A 161 -33.36 -16.47 -2.73
N ASN A 162 -33.92 -16.95 -1.61
CA ASN A 162 -35.35 -17.03 -1.39
C ASN A 162 -35.88 -15.74 -0.76
N TRP A 163 -36.96 -15.23 -1.34
CA TRP A 163 -37.60 -13.99 -0.93
C TRP A 163 -38.80 -14.26 -0.01
N SER A 164 -38.95 -13.48 1.05
CA SER A 164 -40.18 -13.46 1.85
C SER A 164 -41.20 -12.47 1.26
N ARG A 165 -42.47 -12.58 1.70
CA ARG A 165 -43.52 -11.59 1.36
C ARG A 165 -43.12 -10.17 1.82
N VAL A 166 -42.44 -10.07 2.96
CA VAL A 166 -41.97 -8.80 3.52
C VAL A 166 -40.87 -8.20 2.65
N ASP A 167 -39.95 -9.02 2.13
CA ASP A 167 -38.88 -8.54 1.24
C ASP A 167 -39.45 -7.94 -0.04
N LYS A 168 -40.45 -8.62 -0.63
CA LYS A 168 -41.18 -8.12 -1.82
C LYS A 168 -41.91 -6.80 -1.52
N LYS A 169 -42.59 -6.71 -0.36
CA LYS A 169 -43.28 -5.48 0.07
C LYS A 169 -42.32 -4.31 0.30
N LYS A 170 -41.09 -4.59 0.76
CA LYS A 170 -40.03 -3.59 0.95
C LYS A 170 -39.29 -3.24 -0.34
N GLU A 171 -39.63 -3.88 -1.46
CA GLU A 171 -38.92 -3.73 -2.74
C GLU A 171 -37.41 -3.93 -2.56
N LEU A 172 -37.03 -4.95 -1.77
CA LEU A 172 -35.63 -5.28 -1.51
C LEU A 172 -34.92 -5.55 -2.84
N ILE A 173 -33.82 -4.86 -3.08
CA ILE A 173 -32.90 -5.15 -4.18
C ILE A 173 -31.64 -5.83 -3.63
N LEU A 174 -30.95 -6.58 -4.46
CA LEU A 174 -29.66 -7.18 -4.13
C LEU A 174 -28.65 -6.83 -5.21
N PRO A 175 -27.40 -6.48 -4.84
CA PRO A 175 -26.36 -6.24 -5.83
C PRO A 175 -26.07 -7.49 -6.67
N GLU A 176 -26.04 -7.33 -7.99
CA GLU A 176 -25.70 -8.40 -8.94
C GLU A 176 -24.19 -8.49 -9.24
N LYS A 177 -23.41 -7.51 -8.75
CA LYS A 177 -21.96 -7.43 -8.94
C LYS A 177 -21.27 -6.87 -7.71
N MET A 178 -20.03 -7.31 -7.48
CA MET A 178 -19.20 -6.72 -6.43
C MET A 178 -18.86 -5.27 -6.79
N SER A 179 -19.13 -4.36 -5.86
CA SER A 179 -18.84 -2.93 -5.96
C SER A 179 -18.02 -2.46 -4.76
N LYS A 180 -17.45 -1.25 -4.85
CA LYS A 180 -16.75 -0.64 -3.70
C LYS A 180 -17.70 -0.46 -2.51
N GLU A 181 -18.96 -0.06 -2.76
CA GLU A 181 -19.96 0.15 -1.71
C GLU A 181 -20.31 -1.17 -1.02
N LEU A 182 -20.49 -2.25 -1.79
CA LEU A 182 -20.75 -3.56 -1.20
C LEU A 182 -19.54 -4.09 -0.44
N ALA A 183 -18.33 -3.91 -0.97
CA ALA A 183 -17.11 -4.35 -0.30
C ALA A 183 -16.92 -3.65 1.06
N GLU A 184 -17.21 -2.35 1.12
CA GLU A 184 -17.20 -1.58 2.36
C GLU A 184 -18.27 -2.03 3.34
N GLU A 185 -19.50 -2.25 2.88
CA GLU A 185 -20.57 -2.80 3.71
C GLU A 185 -20.21 -4.19 4.27
N ILE A 186 -19.59 -5.04 3.46
CA ILE A 186 -19.06 -6.33 3.92
C ILE A 186 -18.02 -6.12 5.01
N GLY A 187 -17.10 -5.16 4.84
CA GLY A 187 -16.11 -4.83 5.86
C GLY A 187 -16.75 -4.45 7.20
N ILE A 188 -17.78 -3.59 7.17
CA ILE A 188 -18.56 -3.19 8.35
C ILE A 188 -19.24 -4.42 8.99
N HIS A 189 -19.80 -5.32 8.18
CA HIS A 189 -20.42 -6.55 8.69
C HIS A 189 -19.39 -7.50 9.34
N LEU A 190 -18.17 -7.60 8.80
CA LEU A 190 -17.15 -8.47 9.37
C LEU A 190 -16.70 -8.01 10.77
N GLY A 191 -16.84 -6.72 11.08
CA GLY A 191 -16.62 -6.17 12.41
C GLY A 191 -17.84 -6.18 13.31
N ASP A 192 -18.72 -5.19 13.12
CA ASP A 192 -19.85 -4.91 14.03
C ASP A 192 -21.14 -5.69 13.69
N GLY A 193 -21.15 -6.39 12.56
CA GLY A 193 -22.38 -7.01 12.10
C GLY A 193 -22.70 -8.30 12.88
N CYS A 194 -23.98 -8.64 12.97
CA CYS A 194 -24.48 -9.89 13.52
C CYS A 194 -25.50 -10.48 12.55
N LEU A 195 -25.41 -11.79 12.32
CA LEU A 195 -26.31 -12.53 11.44
C LEU A 195 -26.84 -13.74 12.21
N SER A 196 -28.17 -13.91 12.25
CA SER A 196 -28.81 -15.01 12.98
C SER A 196 -29.98 -15.62 12.22
N LEU A 197 -29.97 -16.95 12.09
CA LEU A 197 -30.96 -17.70 11.33
C LEU A 197 -32.35 -17.63 11.94
N GLY A 198 -32.47 -17.62 13.27
CA GLY A 198 -33.74 -17.82 13.97
C GLY A 198 -34.87 -16.86 13.54
N LYS A 199 -34.55 -15.60 13.20
CA LYS A 199 -35.52 -14.61 12.71
C LYS A 199 -35.13 -13.99 11.36
N ASN A 200 -34.20 -14.60 10.61
CA ASN A 200 -33.51 -13.94 9.49
C ASN A 200 -33.01 -12.55 9.89
N TYR A 201 -32.37 -12.51 11.06
CA TYR A 201 -31.95 -11.29 11.74
C TYR A 201 -30.59 -10.85 11.24
N PHE A 202 -30.48 -9.55 11.00
CA PHE A 202 -29.24 -8.87 10.72
C PHE A 202 -29.18 -7.55 11.51
N SER A 203 -28.02 -7.24 12.08
CA SER A 203 -27.76 -5.94 12.71
C SER A 203 -26.33 -5.52 12.50
N ALA A 204 -26.06 -4.22 12.57
CA ALA A 204 -24.75 -3.70 12.91
C ALA A 204 -24.95 -2.66 14.02
N LYS A 205 -24.08 -2.73 15.03
CA LYS A 205 -24.21 -1.97 16.28
C LYS A 205 -22.82 -1.54 16.72
N GLY A 206 -22.67 -0.26 16.99
CA GLY A 206 -21.45 0.36 17.52
C GLY A 206 -21.76 1.14 18.77
N THR A 207 -20.80 1.92 19.24
CA THR A 207 -20.99 2.75 20.44
C THR A 207 -21.97 3.90 20.16
N ASN A 208 -22.51 4.51 21.21
CA ASN A 208 -23.35 5.72 21.06
C ASN A 208 -22.61 6.92 20.47
N LEU A 209 -21.27 6.93 20.54
CA LEU A 209 -20.45 7.96 19.89
C LEU A 209 -20.60 7.90 18.36
N GLU A 210 -20.89 6.74 17.80
CA GLU A 210 -20.91 6.49 16.36
C GLU A 210 -22.29 6.71 15.72
N VAL A 211 -23.25 7.28 16.46
CA VAL A 211 -24.63 7.48 15.96
C VAL A 211 -24.68 8.24 14.63
N GLU A 212 -23.79 9.22 14.44
CA GLU A 212 -23.71 9.99 13.20
C GLU A 212 -23.27 9.12 12.02
N TYR A 213 -22.32 8.20 12.22
CA TYR A 213 -21.89 7.25 11.21
C TYR A 213 -23.06 6.37 10.75
N TYR A 214 -23.84 5.86 11.70
CA TYR A 214 -25.01 5.06 11.41
C TYR A 214 -26.12 5.85 10.68
N GLN A 215 -26.43 7.06 11.16
CA GLN A 215 -27.50 7.90 10.62
C GLN A 215 -27.20 8.46 9.23
N ASN A 216 -25.98 8.93 9.00
CA ASN A 216 -25.64 9.70 7.79
C ASN A 216 -25.02 8.81 6.70
N TYR A 217 -24.10 7.92 7.08
CA TYR A 217 -23.36 7.10 6.11
C TYR A 217 -24.03 5.74 5.89
N ILE A 218 -24.16 4.93 6.95
CA ILE A 218 -24.64 3.54 6.83
C ILE A 218 -26.08 3.50 6.31
N LYS A 219 -26.96 4.38 6.79
CA LYS A 219 -28.34 4.49 6.29
C LYS A 219 -28.41 4.72 4.78
N SER A 220 -27.57 5.64 4.26
CA SER A 220 -27.47 5.92 2.82
C SER A 220 -26.92 4.72 2.06
N LEU A 221 -25.88 4.08 2.60
CA LEU A 221 -25.25 2.89 2.01
C LEU A 221 -26.25 1.73 1.85
N TYR A 222 -27.05 1.44 2.88
CA TYR A 222 -28.07 0.40 2.85
C TYR A 222 -29.24 0.74 1.94
N LYS A 223 -29.63 2.01 1.88
CA LYS A 223 -30.64 2.46 0.92
C LYS A 223 -30.17 2.24 -0.52
N LYS A 224 -28.92 2.57 -0.81
CA LYS A 224 -28.33 2.38 -2.15
C LYS A 224 -28.14 0.91 -2.53
N LEU A 225 -27.63 0.08 -1.62
CA LEU A 225 -27.32 -1.33 -1.91
C LEU A 225 -28.56 -2.22 -1.94
N TYR A 226 -29.52 -1.95 -1.04
CA TYR A 226 -30.60 -2.89 -0.74
C TYR A 226 -32.00 -2.27 -0.85
N ASN A 227 -32.11 -0.98 -1.17
CA ASN A 227 -33.37 -0.22 -1.10
C ASN A 227 -33.99 -0.20 0.33
N LEU A 228 -33.19 -0.47 1.36
CA LEU A 228 -33.66 -0.56 2.74
C LEU A 228 -33.51 0.79 3.46
N ASN A 229 -34.64 1.33 3.94
CA ASN A 229 -34.64 2.47 4.85
C ASN A 229 -34.35 1.98 6.28
N LEU A 230 -33.13 2.21 6.76
CA LEU A 230 -32.76 1.80 8.11
C LEU A 230 -33.45 2.64 9.17
N ASN A 231 -33.99 1.97 10.18
CA ASN A 231 -34.39 2.59 11.44
C ASN A 231 -33.22 2.47 12.43
N VAL A 232 -32.37 3.49 12.47
CA VAL A 232 -31.24 3.56 13.40
C VAL A 232 -31.79 3.90 14.78
N LYS A 233 -31.50 3.03 15.75
CA LYS A 233 -31.91 3.13 17.14
C LYS A 233 -30.70 3.44 18.01
N GLN A 234 -30.95 4.19 19.08
CA GLN A 234 -30.00 4.44 20.14
C GLN A 234 -30.52 3.75 21.41
N PHE A 235 -29.65 2.99 22.06
CA PHE A 235 -29.87 2.37 23.37
C PHE A 235 -28.91 3.02 24.38
N ASP A 236 -28.88 2.54 25.62
CA ASP A 236 -28.10 3.19 26.70
C ASP A 236 -26.60 3.36 26.38
N SER A 237 -25.97 2.38 25.72
CA SER A 237 -24.53 2.41 25.39
C SER A 237 -24.21 2.17 23.92
N VAL A 238 -25.21 1.80 23.12
CA VAL A 238 -25.03 1.26 21.76
C VAL A 238 -25.99 1.93 20.79
N SER A 239 -25.48 2.29 19.61
CA SER A 239 -26.28 2.79 18.50
C SER A 239 -26.14 1.85 17.31
N GLY A 240 -27.19 1.72 16.50
CA GLY A 240 -27.16 0.84 15.34
C GLY A 240 -28.54 0.55 14.80
N PHE A 241 -28.70 -0.56 14.11
CA PHE A 241 -29.99 -0.91 13.50
C PHE A 241 -30.21 -2.43 13.51
N GLU A 242 -31.46 -2.81 13.27
CA GLU A 242 -31.88 -4.21 13.19
C GLU A 242 -32.78 -4.41 11.98
N ILE A 243 -32.52 -5.46 11.22
CA ILE A 243 -33.25 -5.84 10.01
C ILE A 243 -33.69 -7.29 10.15
N TYR A 244 -34.95 -7.52 9.81
CA TYR A 244 -35.53 -8.85 9.65
C TYR A 244 -35.89 -9.00 8.17
N SER A 245 -35.08 -9.76 7.44
CA SER A 245 -35.19 -9.93 5.98
C SER A 245 -34.60 -11.27 5.57
N LYS A 246 -35.44 -12.14 4.98
CA LYS A 246 -35.01 -13.44 4.49
C LYS A 246 -34.09 -13.27 3.28
N GLY A 247 -34.45 -12.41 2.34
CA GLY A 247 -33.65 -12.12 1.15
C GLY A 247 -32.25 -11.60 1.50
N LEU A 248 -32.15 -10.62 2.41
CA LEU A 248 -30.85 -10.09 2.82
C LEU A 248 -30.01 -11.12 3.59
N PHE A 249 -30.65 -11.90 4.48
CA PHE A 249 -29.97 -12.97 5.21
C PHE A 249 -29.39 -14.01 4.25
N GLU A 250 -30.21 -14.50 3.30
CA GLU A 250 -29.77 -15.50 2.33
C GLU A 250 -28.72 -14.96 1.37
N PHE A 251 -28.79 -13.69 0.99
CA PHE A 251 -27.73 -13.05 0.22
C PHE A 251 -26.39 -13.06 0.98
N LYS A 252 -26.37 -12.54 2.21
CA LYS A 252 -25.14 -12.45 3.02
C LYS A 252 -24.56 -13.84 3.32
N ASN A 253 -25.39 -14.84 3.60
CA ASN A 253 -24.92 -16.18 3.93
C ASN A 253 -24.60 -17.04 2.68
N LYS A 254 -25.55 -17.20 1.77
CA LYS A 254 -25.43 -18.14 0.63
C LYS A 254 -24.65 -17.58 -0.55
N VAL A 255 -24.69 -16.25 -0.77
CA VAL A 255 -24.01 -15.61 -1.89
C VAL A 255 -22.64 -15.12 -1.47
N LEU A 256 -22.54 -14.41 -0.33
CA LEU A 256 -21.27 -13.86 0.16
C LEU A 256 -20.50 -14.80 1.11
N GLY A 257 -21.11 -15.92 1.53
CA GLY A 257 -20.44 -16.89 2.40
C GLY A 257 -20.26 -16.46 3.86
N ILE A 258 -20.92 -15.39 4.32
CA ILE A 258 -20.72 -14.87 5.68
C ILE A 258 -21.47 -15.76 6.69
N PRO A 259 -20.79 -16.33 7.70
CA PRO A 259 -21.43 -17.22 8.66
C PRO A 259 -22.41 -16.49 9.58
N TYR A 260 -23.49 -17.18 9.95
CA TYR A 260 -24.38 -16.76 11.03
C TYR A 260 -23.99 -17.42 12.37
N GLY A 261 -24.47 -16.83 13.48
CA GLY A 261 -24.20 -17.31 14.83
C GLY A 261 -22.82 -16.88 15.34
N GLU A 262 -22.14 -17.77 16.07
CA GLU A 262 -20.81 -17.48 16.61
C GLU A 262 -19.77 -17.32 15.48
N LYS A 263 -19.13 -16.15 15.47
CA LYS A 263 -18.24 -15.68 14.40
C LYS A 263 -16.75 -15.88 14.68
N VAL A 264 -16.39 -16.09 15.95
CA VAL A 264 -14.99 -16.21 16.40
C VAL A 264 -14.29 -17.32 15.61
N GLU A 265 -13.11 -17.04 15.07
CA GLU A 265 -12.34 -17.91 14.15
C GLU A 265 -12.99 -18.34 12.83
N ARG A 266 -14.27 -18.00 12.59
CA ARG A 266 -15.01 -18.45 11.39
C ARG A 266 -15.15 -17.38 10.33
N ILE A 267 -14.99 -16.12 10.70
CA ILE A 267 -15.07 -15.00 9.76
C ILE A 267 -13.82 -14.96 8.87
N GLU A 268 -14.08 -14.73 7.60
CA GLU A 268 -13.11 -14.58 6.53
C GLU A 268 -13.60 -13.52 5.55
N ILE A 269 -12.68 -12.97 4.77
CA ILE A 269 -13.02 -12.10 3.66
C ILE A 269 -13.65 -12.94 2.55
N PRO A 270 -14.86 -12.59 2.08
CA PRO A 270 -15.52 -13.29 0.98
C PRO A 270 -14.61 -13.42 -0.24
N LYS A 271 -14.66 -14.59 -0.90
CA LYS A 271 -13.87 -14.86 -2.11
C LYS A 271 -14.16 -13.85 -3.21
N GLU A 272 -15.39 -13.34 -3.29
CA GLU A 272 -15.82 -12.34 -4.27
C GLU A 272 -15.04 -11.03 -4.14
N ILE A 273 -14.60 -10.69 -2.92
CA ILE A 273 -13.69 -9.56 -2.69
C ILE A 273 -12.29 -9.93 -3.15
N LEU A 274 -11.76 -11.08 -2.73
CA LEU A 274 -10.39 -11.50 -3.04
C LEU A 274 -10.16 -11.69 -4.54
N ASP A 275 -11.08 -12.37 -5.23
CA ASP A 275 -11.04 -12.71 -6.65
C ASP A 275 -11.27 -11.50 -7.57
N SER A 276 -11.84 -10.42 -7.03
CA SER A 276 -11.97 -9.16 -7.76
C SER A 276 -10.61 -8.63 -8.21
N LYS A 277 -9.54 -8.91 -7.44
CA LYS A 277 -8.19 -8.40 -7.67
C LYS A 277 -8.22 -6.92 -8.05
N ASN A 278 -9.05 -6.14 -7.37
CA ASN A 278 -9.29 -4.73 -7.64
C ASN A 278 -8.87 -3.90 -6.43
N LYS A 279 -7.96 -2.95 -6.63
CA LYS A 279 -7.43 -2.10 -5.55
C LYS A 279 -8.55 -1.37 -4.80
N GLU A 280 -9.56 -0.86 -5.51
CA GLU A 280 -10.65 -0.09 -4.90
C GLU A 280 -11.58 -0.97 -4.08
N ILE A 281 -11.85 -2.20 -4.52
CA ILE A 281 -12.65 -3.17 -3.75
C ILE A 281 -11.88 -3.58 -2.48
N TYR A 282 -10.57 -3.84 -2.59
CA TYR A 282 -9.73 -4.15 -1.43
C TYR A 282 -9.70 -3.00 -0.43
N ARG A 283 -9.45 -1.77 -0.90
CA ARG A 283 -9.43 -0.55 -0.09
C ARG A 283 -10.76 -0.31 0.61
N ALA A 284 -11.87 -0.48 -0.09
CA ALA A 284 -13.20 -0.28 0.45
C ALA A 284 -13.54 -1.31 1.54
N CYS A 285 -13.22 -2.59 1.34
CA CYS A 285 -13.38 -3.62 2.37
C CYS A 285 -12.53 -3.34 3.61
N ILE A 286 -11.26 -3.00 3.42
CA ILE A 286 -10.36 -2.66 4.53
C ILE A 286 -10.86 -1.42 5.27
N ARG A 287 -11.36 -0.40 4.57
CA ARG A 287 -11.98 0.79 5.18
C ARG A 287 -13.16 0.40 6.05
N GLY A 288 -14.09 -0.42 5.54
CA GLY A 288 -15.24 -0.87 6.33
C GLY A 288 -14.84 -1.61 7.61
N ILE A 289 -13.81 -2.45 7.54
CA ILE A 289 -13.25 -3.15 8.72
C ILE A 289 -12.57 -2.17 9.68
N PHE A 290 -11.83 -1.20 9.16
CA PHE A 290 -11.19 -0.18 9.99
C PHE A 290 -12.23 0.74 10.64
N ASP A 291 -13.32 1.06 9.95
CA ASP A 291 -14.40 1.89 10.46
C ASP A 291 -15.11 1.27 11.66
N THR A 292 -15.01 -0.05 11.86
CA THR A 292 -15.53 -0.78 13.04
C THR A 292 -14.42 -1.11 14.05
N ASP A 293 -13.44 -1.93 13.68
CA ASP A 293 -12.43 -2.52 14.58
C ASP A 293 -11.06 -1.85 14.49
N GLY A 294 -10.96 -0.79 13.69
CA GLY A 294 -9.76 0.02 13.55
C GLY A 294 -9.62 1.09 14.63
N CYS A 295 -8.38 1.41 14.97
CA CYS A 295 -8.00 2.47 15.90
C CYS A 295 -6.76 3.19 15.39
N ILE A 296 -6.69 4.50 15.61
CA ILE A 296 -5.52 5.35 15.40
C ILE A 296 -5.15 5.98 16.75
N TYR A 297 -3.86 5.95 17.09
CA TYR A 297 -3.34 6.61 18.27
C TYR A 297 -1.89 7.05 18.03
N LEU A 298 -1.43 7.98 18.86
CA LEU A 298 -0.05 8.42 18.89
C LEU A 298 0.69 7.67 20.01
N SER A 299 1.93 7.30 19.75
CA SER A 299 2.83 6.64 20.70
C SER A 299 4.12 7.44 20.82
N LYS A 300 4.96 7.10 21.81
CA LYS A 300 6.23 7.79 22.09
C LYS A 300 6.02 9.29 22.32
N GLU A 301 5.40 9.60 23.46
CA GLU A 301 5.10 10.99 23.86
C GLU A 301 4.26 11.69 22.78
N ASP A 302 3.25 11.00 22.27
CA ASP A 302 2.30 11.52 21.28
C ASP A 302 2.90 12.02 19.96
N THR A 303 4.06 11.48 19.54
CA THR A 303 4.72 11.91 18.29
C THR A 303 4.76 10.85 17.19
N TYR A 304 4.41 9.60 17.48
CA TYR A 304 4.57 8.48 16.55
C TYR A 304 3.23 7.78 16.27
N PRO A 305 2.62 8.00 15.09
CA PRO A 305 1.29 7.48 14.81
C PRO A 305 1.32 5.97 14.57
N VAL A 306 0.28 5.31 15.05
CA VAL A 306 0.05 3.88 14.90
C VAL A 306 -1.42 3.66 14.54
N LEU A 307 -1.66 3.09 13.37
CA LEU A 307 -2.97 2.51 13.07
C LEU A 307 -2.95 1.05 13.50
N SER A 308 -4.05 0.59 14.06
CA SER A 308 -4.23 -0.81 14.42
C SER A 308 -5.62 -1.32 14.04
N ILE A 309 -5.72 -2.60 13.69
CA ILE A 309 -6.97 -3.33 13.53
C ILE A 309 -6.85 -4.58 14.38
N THR A 310 -7.81 -4.84 15.26
CA THR A 310 -7.78 -6.01 16.15
C THR A 310 -9.07 -6.80 16.03
N ILE A 311 -8.99 -8.03 15.52
CA ILE A 311 -10.15 -8.91 15.34
C ILE A 311 -9.77 -10.33 15.75
N LYS A 312 -10.61 -10.97 16.57
CA LYS A 312 -10.44 -12.35 17.05
C LYS A 312 -10.82 -13.38 15.96
N SER A 313 -10.09 -13.33 14.85
CA SER A 313 -10.09 -14.34 13.79
C SER A 313 -8.72 -14.33 13.10
N LYS A 314 -7.99 -15.44 13.20
CA LYS A 314 -6.63 -15.53 12.67
C LYS A 314 -6.68 -15.50 11.15
N LYS A 315 -7.68 -16.18 10.58
CA LYS A 315 -7.90 -16.25 9.14
C LYS A 315 -8.17 -14.86 8.55
N LEU A 316 -9.04 -14.08 9.17
CA LEU A 316 -9.33 -12.71 8.73
C LEU A 316 -8.10 -11.80 8.85
N ILE A 317 -7.36 -11.89 9.94
CA ILE A 317 -6.12 -11.12 10.14
C ILE A 317 -5.04 -11.49 9.10
N ASP A 318 -4.88 -12.78 8.77
CA ASP A 318 -3.95 -13.23 7.74
C ASP A 318 -4.35 -12.72 6.35
N GLN A 319 -5.65 -12.72 6.02
CA GLN A 319 -6.18 -12.16 4.79
C GLN A 319 -5.99 -10.64 4.72
N LEU A 320 -6.26 -9.91 5.80
CA LEU A 320 -6.03 -8.46 5.88
C LEU A 320 -4.55 -8.10 5.73
N GLU A 321 -3.65 -8.86 6.35
CA GLU A 321 -2.21 -8.66 6.22
C GLU A 321 -1.77 -8.79 4.75
N ASP A 322 -2.27 -9.83 4.07
CA ASP A 322 -1.98 -10.10 2.67
C ASP A 322 -2.54 -9.00 1.74
N MET A 323 -3.80 -8.58 1.95
CA MET A 323 -4.40 -7.49 1.19
C MET A 323 -3.62 -6.17 1.36
N LEU A 324 -3.25 -5.82 2.60
CA LEU A 324 -2.45 -4.62 2.89
C LEU A 324 -1.07 -4.68 2.24
N LYS A 325 -0.39 -5.84 2.27
CA LYS A 325 0.90 -6.03 1.58
C LYS A 325 0.77 -5.85 0.08
N LYS A 326 -0.27 -6.40 -0.54
CA LYS A 326 -0.56 -6.23 -1.97
C LYS A 326 -0.79 -4.76 -2.33
N LEU A 327 -1.42 -3.99 -1.45
CA LEU A 327 -1.59 -2.54 -1.60
C LEU A 327 -0.31 -1.72 -1.30
N GLY A 328 0.82 -2.37 -0.99
CA GLY A 328 2.09 -1.71 -0.72
C GLY A 328 2.26 -1.19 0.70
N PHE A 329 1.43 -1.60 1.65
CA PHE A 329 1.61 -1.30 3.07
C PHE A 329 2.59 -2.27 3.73
N LEU A 330 3.14 -1.86 4.89
CA LEU A 330 4.07 -2.66 5.67
C LEU A 330 3.46 -3.05 7.03
N PRO A 331 2.40 -3.90 7.04
CA PRO A 331 1.74 -4.31 8.29
C PRO A 331 2.69 -5.12 9.17
N THR A 332 2.58 -4.91 10.47
CA THR A 332 3.20 -5.75 11.50
C THR A 332 2.09 -6.51 12.20
N LYS A 333 2.16 -7.85 12.20
CA LYS A 333 1.17 -8.71 12.85
C LYS A 333 1.62 -9.12 14.25
N TYR A 334 0.71 -9.07 15.21
CA TYR A 334 0.91 -9.61 16.55
C TYR A 334 -0.40 -10.19 17.09
N LYS A 335 -0.44 -11.51 17.32
CA LYS A 335 -1.64 -12.26 17.71
C LYS A 335 -2.82 -11.96 16.76
N TRP A 336 -3.83 -11.25 17.26
CA TRP A 336 -5.10 -10.91 16.61
C TRP A 336 -5.12 -9.48 16.07
N SER A 337 -3.94 -8.83 16.02
CA SER A 337 -3.82 -7.42 15.72
C SER A 337 -2.85 -7.18 14.56
N LEU A 338 -3.19 -6.23 13.70
CA LEU A 338 -2.33 -5.66 12.66
C LEU A 338 -2.00 -4.22 12.99
N TYR A 339 -0.76 -3.83 12.76
CA TYR A 339 -0.27 -2.48 13.04
C TYR A 339 0.38 -1.86 11.80
N LEU A 340 0.05 -0.61 11.53
CA LEU A 340 0.71 0.25 10.56
C LEU A 340 1.40 1.40 11.32
N ASN A 341 2.71 1.25 11.45
CA ASN A 341 3.55 2.10 12.28
C ASN A 341 4.20 3.26 11.49
N GLY A 342 4.01 4.48 11.99
CA GLY A 342 4.73 5.68 11.60
C GLY A 342 4.14 6.50 10.45
N VAL A 343 4.62 7.74 10.33
CA VAL A 343 4.09 8.79 9.43
C VAL A 343 3.93 8.35 7.97
N ILE A 344 4.86 7.55 7.42
CA ILE A 344 4.78 7.10 6.02
C ILE A 344 3.54 6.25 5.78
N LEU A 345 3.20 5.36 6.72
CA LEU A 345 2.03 4.50 6.59
C LEU A 345 0.74 5.24 6.90
N LEU A 346 0.76 6.18 7.87
CA LEU A 346 -0.38 7.06 8.13
C LEU A 346 -0.74 7.88 6.88
N LYS A 347 0.24 8.57 6.27
CA LYS A 347 0.01 9.36 5.06
C LYS A 347 -0.50 8.50 3.90
N LYS A 348 0.08 7.32 3.69
CA LYS A 348 -0.42 6.38 2.67
C LYS A 348 -1.85 5.93 2.96
N TRP A 349 -2.18 5.66 4.22
CA TRP A 349 -3.53 5.25 4.64
C TRP A 349 -4.56 6.34 4.36
N VAL A 350 -4.30 7.57 4.81
CA VAL A 350 -5.21 8.71 4.62
C VAL A 350 -5.46 8.99 3.15
N ASN A 351 -4.44 8.84 2.30
CA ASN A 351 -4.56 9.07 0.86
C ASN A 351 -5.31 7.95 0.12
N GLU A 352 -5.17 6.69 0.54
CA GLU A 352 -5.64 5.54 -0.26
C GLU A 352 -6.86 4.83 0.31
N ILE A 353 -7.05 4.85 1.63
CA ILE A 353 -8.12 4.10 2.32
C ILE A 353 -9.04 5.07 3.05
N ASN A 354 -8.46 5.90 3.93
CA ASN A 354 -9.17 6.84 4.80
C ASN A 354 -10.28 6.14 5.64
N SER A 355 -11.20 6.91 6.21
CA SER A 355 -12.33 6.47 7.03
C SER A 355 -13.61 7.16 6.57
N ASN A 356 -14.73 6.45 6.58
CA ASN A 356 -16.06 7.05 6.45
C ASN A 356 -16.77 7.19 7.81
N ASN A 357 -16.21 6.59 8.87
CA ASN A 357 -16.58 6.89 10.25
C ASN A 357 -16.06 8.29 10.64
N PRO A 358 -16.93 9.26 10.98
CA PRO A 358 -16.54 10.64 11.27
C PRO A 358 -15.50 10.76 12.41
N ILE A 359 -15.66 9.98 13.47
CA ILE A 359 -14.73 10.00 14.62
C ILE A 359 -13.34 9.56 14.17
N LYS A 360 -13.25 8.42 13.50
CA LYS A 360 -11.95 7.89 13.05
C LYS A 360 -11.32 8.78 11.98
N LYS A 361 -12.15 9.44 11.16
CA LYS A 361 -11.69 10.42 10.18
C LYS A 361 -11.08 11.64 10.87
N GLU A 362 -11.73 12.20 11.88
CA GLU A 362 -11.20 13.30 12.69
C GLU A 362 -9.87 12.90 13.36
N GLN A 363 -9.82 11.73 13.98
CA GLN A 363 -8.58 11.23 14.60
C GLN A 363 -7.43 11.04 13.60
N LEU A 364 -7.73 10.61 12.36
CA LEU A 364 -6.72 10.52 11.30
C LEU A 364 -6.20 11.91 10.91
N GLU A 365 -7.08 12.91 10.81
CA GLU A 365 -6.72 14.29 10.49
C GLU A 365 -5.88 14.93 11.60
N GLU A 366 -6.25 14.71 12.87
CA GLU A 366 -5.46 15.13 14.03
C GLU A 366 -4.07 14.50 14.04
N ALA A 367 -3.98 13.18 13.83
CA ALA A 367 -2.71 12.49 13.78
C ALA A 367 -1.80 13.00 12.64
N ILE A 368 -2.38 13.41 11.50
CA ILE A 368 -1.63 14.03 10.39
C ILE A 368 -1.08 15.40 10.80
N LYS A 369 -1.89 16.25 11.46
CA LYS A 369 -1.45 17.57 11.93
C LYS A 369 -0.24 17.46 12.86
N VAL A 370 -0.24 16.49 13.77
CA VAL A 370 0.86 16.29 14.72
C VAL A 370 2.17 15.87 14.05
N VAL A 371 2.11 15.09 12.98
CA VAL A 371 3.33 14.57 12.32
C VAL A 371 3.89 15.46 11.21
N ASP A 372 3.11 16.46 10.80
CA ASP A 372 3.52 17.49 9.84
C ASP A 372 4.13 18.73 10.53
N LEU A 373 3.95 18.88 11.84
CA LEU A 373 4.72 19.76 12.73
C LEU A 373 6.11 19.17 13.01
#